data_AF-A0A4S2KIX4-F1
#
_entry.id   AF-A0A4S2KIX4-F1
#
_cell.length_a   1.000
_cell.length_b   1.000
_cell.length_c   1.000
_cell.angle_alpha   90.00
_cell.angle_beta   90.00
_cell.angle_gamma   90.00
#
_symmetry.space_group_name_H-M   'P 1'
#
loop_
_entity.id
_entity.type
_entity.pdbx_description
1 polymer ?
#
loop_
_entity_poly.entity_id
_entity_poly.type
_entity_poly.pdbx_seq_one_letter_code
_entity_poly.pdbx_strand_id
1 'polypeptide(L)'
;MSGRGKGGKVKGKAKSRSNRAGLQFPVGRIHRLLRKGNYAERVGAGAPVYLAAVMEYLAAEVLELAGNAARDNKKTRIIPRHLQLAIRNDEELNKLLSGVTIAQVLNSTKSDAYSASHGSRRTNYCFAENDGLYTA
;
A
#
# COMPACT_ATOMS: atom_id res chain seq x y z
N MET A 1 -31.65 10.38 47.47
CA MET A 1 -31.09 11.31 46.47
C MET A 1 -30.44 10.52 45.35
N SER A 2 -31.16 10.19 44.27
CA SER A 2 -30.59 9.52 43.10
C SER A 2 -30.32 10.54 42.00
N GLY A 3 -29.05 10.86 41.79
CA GLY A 3 -28.58 11.78 40.74
C GLY A 3 -28.77 11.16 39.36
N ARG A 4 -29.92 11.42 38.76
CA ARG A 4 -30.34 10.96 37.45
C ARG A 4 -29.55 11.67 36.34
N GLY A 5 -28.67 10.91 35.68
CA GLY A 5 -28.35 10.95 34.25
C GLY A 5 -27.93 12.28 33.61
N LYS A 6 -26.64 12.38 33.22
CA LYS A 6 -26.23 13.18 32.05
C LYS A 6 -26.78 12.54 30.76
N GLY A 7 -28.09 12.57 30.58
CA GLY A 7 -28.77 12.21 29.34
C GLY A 7 -29.42 13.44 28.75
N GLY A 8 -28.98 13.86 27.56
CA GLY A 8 -29.69 14.92 26.81
C GLY A 8 -28.86 16.12 26.39
N LYS A 9 -27.59 15.96 25.98
CA LYS A 9 -27.04 16.85 24.95
C LYS A 9 -27.23 16.15 23.61
N VAL A 10 -27.84 16.84 22.64
CA VAL A 10 -27.87 16.42 21.24
C VAL A 10 -26.45 16.00 20.88
N LYS A 11 -26.23 14.70 20.64
CA LYS A 11 -24.90 14.19 20.31
C LYS A 11 -24.52 14.81 18.97
N GLY A 12 -23.70 15.87 19.01
CA GLY A 12 -23.05 16.40 17.82
C GLY A 12 -22.33 15.27 17.09
N LYS A 13 -22.16 15.39 15.77
CA LYS A 13 -21.52 14.36 14.93
C LYS A 13 -20.20 13.94 15.59
N ALA A 14 -20.10 12.65 15.94
CA ALA A 14 -18.90 12.12 16.55
C ALA A 14 -17.74 12.21 15.56
N LYS A 15 -16.72 13.04 15.86
CA LYS A 15 -15.49 13.08 15.06
C LYS A 15 -14.78 11.73 15.13
N SER A 16 -14.38 11.20 13.97
CA SER A 16 -13.64 9.94 13.89
C SER A 16 -12.26 10.08 14.57
N ARG A 17 -11.66 8.95 14.96
CA ARG A 17 -10.29 8.96 15.52
C ARG A 17 -9.25 9.44 14.51
N SER A 18 -9.41 9.12 13.23
CA SER A 18 -8.56 9.62 12.15
C SER A 18 -8.62 11.13 12.05
N ASN A 19 -9.83 11.72 12.00
CA ASN A 19 -10.01 13.17 11.95
C ASN A 19 -9.47 13.89 13.19
N ARG A 20 -9.51 13.26 14.37
CA ARG A 20 -8.91 13.82 15.59
C ARG A 20 -7.38 13.77 15.57
N ALA A 21 -6.81 12.77 14.93
CA ALA A 21 -5.36 12.59 14.79
C ALA A 21 -4.77 13.32 13.57
N GLY A 22 -5.60 13.89 12.70
CA GLY A 22 -5.13 14.54 11.47
C GLY A 22 -4.68 13.57 10.37
N LEU A 23 -5.09 12.30 10.45
CA LEU A 23 -4.67 11.25 9.54
C LEU A 23 -5.74 10.96 8.48
N GLN A 24 -5.31 10.72 7.24
CA GLN A 24 -6.15 10.15 6.18
C GLN A 24 -6.40 8.66 6.41
N PHE A 25 -5.42 7.94 6.98
CA PHE A 25 -5.50 6.51 7.19
C PHE A 25 -6.52 6.14 8.29
N PRO A 26 -7.21 5.00 8.17
CA PRO A 26 -8.33 4.64 9.03
C PRO A 26 -7.87 4.04 10.37
N VAL A 27 -7.54 4.89 11.36
CA VAL A 27 -7.16 4.50 12.73
C VAL A 27 -8.14 3.49 13.34
N GLY A 28 -9.44 3.68 13.08
CA GLY A 28 -10.47 2.78 13.62
C GLY A 28 -10.41 1.36 13.07
N ARG A 29 -10.08 1.22 11.77
CA ARG A 29 -9.92 -0.07 11.10
C ARG A 29 -8.64 -0.75 11.56
N ILE A 30 -7.53 0.00 11.65
CA ILE A 30 -6.23 -0.50 12.10
C ILE A 30 -6.34 -1.05 13.52
N HIS A 31 -7.02 -0.35 14.44
CA HIS A 31 -7.26 -0.87 15.78
C HIS A 31 -8.00 -2.22 15.76
N ARG A 32 -9.05 -2.34 14.94
CA ARG A 32 -9.79 -3.62 14.83
C ARG A 32 -8.90 -4.73 14.27
N LEU A 33 -8.06 -4.44 13.28
CA LEU A 33 -7.11 -5.40 12.71
C LEU A 33 -6.07 -5.84 13.74
N LEU A 34 -5.53 -4.91 14.54
CA LEU A 34 -4.59 -5.24 15.62
C LEU A 34 -5.20 -6.18 16.66
N ARG A 35 -6.47 -5.97 17.05
CA ARG A 35 -7.15 -6.91 17.97
C ARG A 35 -7.41 -8.27 17.32
N LYS A 36 -7.82 -8.29 16.05
CA LYS A 36 -8.12 -9.54 15.32
C LYS A 36 -6.84 -10.35 15.04
N GLY A 37 -5.70 -9.68 14.91
CA GLY A 37 -4.42 -10.32 14.62
C GLY A 37 -3.76 -11.03 15.81
N ASN A 38 -4.35 -10.97 17.01
CA ASN A 38 -3.83 -11.63 18.22
C ASN A 38 -2.35 -11.30 18.53
N TYR A 39 -1.89 -10.10 18.19
CA TYR A 39 -0.50 -9.66 18.45
C TYR A 39 -0.19 -9.46 19.95
N ALA A 40 -1.21 -9.16 20.75
CA ALA A 40 -1.13 -9.00 22.20
C ALA A 40 -2.52 -9.15 22.83
N GLU A 41 -2.58 -9.50 24.12
CA GLU A 41 -3.83 -9.59 24.89
C GLU A 41 -4.59 -8.25 24.89
N ARG A 42 -3.87 -7.13 25.00
CA ARG A 42 -4.41 -5.78 25.03
C ARG A 42 -3.71 -4.88 24.02
N VAL A 43 -4.50 -4.07 23.33
CA VAL A 43 -4.01 -3.04 22.40
C VAL A 43 -4.30 -1.67 23.00
N GLY A 44 -3.24 -0.92 23.31
CA GLY A 44 -3.33 0.43 23.84
C GLY A 44 -3.99 1.41 22.86
N ALA A 45 -4.62 2.47 23.36
CA ALA A 45 -5.38 3.40 22.53
C ALA A 45 -4.52 4.19 21.52
N GLY A 46 -3.25 4.44 21.86
CA GLY A 46 -2.30 5.16 20.99
C GLY A 46 -1.66 4.30 19.90
N ALA A 47 -1.54 2.98 20.11
CA ALA A 47 -0.93 2.06 19.15
C ALA A 47 -1.52 2.16 17.72
N PRO A 48 -2.85 2.13 17.51
CA PRO A 48 -3.42 2.26 16.16
C PRO A 48 -3.27 3.66 15.57
N VAL A 49 -3.07 4.70 16.38
CA VAL A 49 -2.82 6.05 15.89
C VAL A 49 -1.40 6.14 15.35
N TYR A 50 -0.44 5.67 16.14
CA TYR A 50 0.97 5.65 15.74
C TYR A 50 1.20 4.82 14.49
N LEU A 51 0.67 3.58 14.46
CA LEU A 51 0.78 2.72 13.29
C LEU A 51 0.11 3.32 12.05
N ALA A 52 -1.05 3.97 12.19
CA ALA A 52 -1.71 4.64 11.08
C ALA A 52 -0.85 5.77 10.51
N ALA A 53 -0.21 6.57 11.37
CA ALA A 53 0.68 7.64 10.94
C ALA A 53 1.90 7.11 10.19
N VAL A 54 2.55 6.05 10.68
CA VAL A 54 3.69 5.42 10.00
C VAL A 54 3.28 4.84 8.64
N MET A 55 2.15 4.14 8.57
CA MET A 55 1.66 3.60 7.30
C MET A 55 1.28 4.71 6.29
N GLU A 56 0.71 5.80 6.76
CA GLU A 56 0.36 6.96 5.92
C GLU A 56 1.62 7.64 5.38
N TYR A 57 2.64 7.82 6.23
CA TYR A 57 3.94 8.36 5.85
C TYR A 57 4.61 7.51 4.78
N LEU A 58 4.76 6.20 5.00
CA LEU A 58 5.38 5.30 4.02
C LEU A 58 4.62 5.27 2.68
N ALA A 59 3.28 5.31 2.74
CA ALA A 59 2.47 5.36 1.52
C ALA A 59 2.66 6.68 0.76
N ALA A 60 2.76 7.81 1.47
CA ALA A 60 3.02 9.12 0.87
C ALA A 60 4.39 9.14 0.18
N GLU A 61 5.44 8.65 0.84
CA GLU A 61 6.81 8.58 0.31
C GLU A 61 6.88 7.79 -1.00
N VAL A 62 6.32 6.57 -1.01
CA VAL A 62 6.28 5.73 -2.21
C VAL A 62 5.49 6.39 -3.34
N LEU A 63 4.37 7.05 -3.02
CA LEU A 63 3.54 7.72 -4.01
C LEU A 63 4.18 9.01 -4.57
N GLU A 64 4.96 9.72 -3.76
CA GLU A 64 5.71 10.90 -4.18
C GLU A 64 6.78 10.51 -5.21
N LEU A 65 7.63 9.55 -4.86
CA LEU A 65 8.69 9.06 -5.75
C LEU A 65 8.12 8.41 -7.02
N ALA A 66 7.06 7.61 -6.90
CA ALA A 66 6.40 7.01 -8.06
C ALA A 66 5.66 8.06 -8.92
N GLY A 67 5.17 9.14 -8.31
CA GLY A 67 4.61 10.30 -9.00
C GLY A 67 5.67 11.03 -9.82
N ASN A 68 6.87 11.23 -9.25
CA ASN A 68 8.02 11.80 -9.96
C ASN A 68 8.44 10.92 -11.13
N ALA A 69 8.62 9.60 -10.91
CA ALA A 69 8.91 8.65 -11.98
C ALA A 69 7.84 8.61 -13.08
N ALA A 70 6.57 8.84 -12.75
CA ALA A 70 5.50 8.95 -13.74
C ALA A 70 5.64 10.22 -14.58
N ARG A 71 5.91 11.36 -13.93
CA ARG A 71 6.12 12.66 -14.59
C ARG A 71 7.33 12.64 -15.51
N ASP A 72 8.44 12.03 -15.09
CA ASP A 72 9.66 11.88 -15.89
C ASP A 72 9.39 11.06 -17.17
N ASN A 73 8.53 10.04 -17.06
CA ASN A 73 8.05 9.25 -18.19
C ASN A 73 6.91 9.93 -18.99
N LYS A 74 6.63 11.21 -18.72
CA LYS A 74 5.58 12.01 -19.36
C LYS A 74 4.19 11.37 -19.23
N LYS A 75 3.91 10.70 -18.11
CA LYS A 75 2.63 10.08 -17.79
C LYS A 75 2.00 10.78 -16.58
N THR A 76 0.67 10.89 -16.60
CA THR A 76 -0.11 11.43 -15.47
C THR A 76 -0.61 10.35 -14.52
N ARG A 77 -0.57 9.07 -14.94
CA ARG A 77 -1.03 7.93 -14.16
C ARG A 77 0.17 7.11 -13.66
N ILE A 78 0.20 6.85 -12.36
CA ILE A 78 1.14 5.91 -11.76
C ILE A 78 0.76 4.48 -12.20
N ILE A 79 1.72 3.76 -12.77
CA ILE A 79 1.60 2.34 -13.13
C ILE A 79 2.62 1.53 -12.34
N PRO A 80 2.51 0.18 -12.29
CA PRO A 80 3.45 -0.63 -11.53
C PRO A 80 4.93 -0.39 -11.88
N ARG A 81 5.25 0.03 -13.11
CA ARG A 81 6.64 0.34 -13.51
C ARG A 81 7.20 1.53 -12.74
N HIS A 82 6.38 2.54 -12.49
CA HIS A 82 6.80 3.72 -11.73
C HIS A 82 7.05 3.36 -10.26
N LEU A 83 6.24 2.47 -9.68
CA LEU A 83 6.47 1.94 -8.33
C LEU A 83 7.80 1.18 -8.25
N GLN A 84 8.08 0.30 -9.23
CA GLN A 84 9.34 -0.42 -9.29
C GLN A 84 10.55 0.54 -9.40
N LEU A 85 10.47 1.54 -10.27
CA LEU A 85 11.55 2.52 -10.43
C LEU A 85 11.78 3.32 -9.14
N ALA A 86 10.71 3.83 -8.53
CA ALA A 86 10.78 4.57 -7.28
C ALA A 86 11.42 3.75 -6.15
N ILE A 87 10.96 2.51 -5.95
CA ILE A 87 11.43 1.65 -4.86
C ILE A 87 12.86 1.18 -5.08
N ARG A 88 13.28 0.87 -6.31
CA ARG A 88 14.63 0.34 -6.56
C ARG A 88 15.71 1.42 -6.62
N ASN A 89 15.33 2.66 -6.92
CA ASN A 89 16.26 3.79 -6.95
C ASN A 89 16.43 4.46 -5.59
N ASP A 90 15.57 4.15 -4.61
CA ASP A 90 15.67 4.63 -3.25
C ASP A 90 16.29 3.56 -2.34
N GLU A 91 17.35 3.91 -1.61
CA GLU A 91 18.13 2.94 -0.83
C GLU A 91 17.33 2.37 0.35
N GLU A 92 16.58 3.22 1.05
CA GLU A 92 15.81 2.85 2.23
C GLU A 92 14.62 1.97 1.86
N LEU A 93 13.88 2.33 0.79
CA LEU A 93 12.76 1.55 0.27
C LEU A 93 13.22 0.26 -0.38
N ASN A 94 14.34 0.26 -1.11
CA ASN A 94 14.88 -0.96 -1.70
C ASN A 94 15.28 -1.95 -0.61
N LYS A 95 15.86 -1.46 0.49
CA LYS A 95 16.19 -2.29 1.66
C LYS A 95 14.93 -2.79 2.36
N LEU A 96 13.97 -1.91 2.62
CA LEU A 96 12.70 -2.25 3.27
C LEU A 96 11.90 -3.29 2.49
N LEU A 97 11.98 -3.25 1.16
CA LEU A 97 11.25 -4.13 0.23
C LEU A 97 12.17 -5.14 -0.47
N SER A 98 13.32 -5.43 0.13
CA SER A 98 14.21 -6.50 -0.33
C SER A 98 13.49 -7.84 -0.21
N GLY A 99 13.23 -8.51 -1.33
CA GLY A 99 12.42 -9.73 -1.38
C GLY A 99 10.94 -9.54 -1.74
N VAL A 100 10.47 -8.30 -1.96
CA VAL A 100 9.11 -8.06 -2.49
C VAL A 100 9.15 -8.00 -4.02
N THR A 101 8.29 -8.78 -4.67
CA THR A 101 8.07 -8.74 -6.13
C THR A 101 6.91 -7.81 -6.47
N ILE A 102 7.17 -6.79 -7.30
CA ILE A 102 6.13 -5.88 -7.80
C ILE A 102 5.65 -6.37 -9.16
N ALA A 103 4.46 -6.97 -9.18
CA ALA A 103 3.86 -7.48 -10.41
C ALA A 103 3.67 -6.37 -11.46
N GLN A 104 4.01 -6.68 -12.72
CA GLN A 104 3.81 -5.81 -13.87
C GLN A 104 2.88 -6.49 -14.86
N VAL A 105 1.90 -5.77 -15.40
CA VAL A 105 1.20 -6.22 -16.60
C VAL A 105 2.08 -5.80 -17.78
N LEU A 106 2.64 -6.77 -18.50
CA LEU A 106 3.31 -6.50 -19.76
C LEU A 106 2.27 -5.92 -20.72
N ASN A 107 2.55 -4.74 -21.30
CA ASN A 107 1.74 -4.23 -22.40
C ASN A 107 1.77 -5.26 -23.54
N SER A 108 0.60 -5.54 -24.11
CA SER A 108 0.28 -6.54 -25.14
C SER A 108 1.08 -6.42 -26.45
N THR A 109 2.06 -5.52 -26.56
CA THR A 109 2.89 -5.40 -27.76
C THR A 109 3.97 -6.50 -27.87
N LYS A 110 4.23 -7.27 -26.80
CA LYS A 110 5.08 -8.48 -26.86
C LYS A 110 4.30 -9.79 -26.94
N SER A 111 3.01 -9.82 -26.62
CA SER A 111 2.19 -11.05 -26.74
C SER A 111 1.95 -11.46 -28.19
N ASP A 112 1.90 -10.49 -29.10
CA ASP A 112 1.65 -10.76 -30.52
C ASP A 112 2.89 -11.36 -31.21
N ALA A 113 4.09 -10.98 -30.77
CA ALA A 113 5.35 -11.58 -31.24
C ALA A 113 5.57 -13.01 -30.71
N TYR A 114 5.11 -13.31 -29.49
CA TYR A 114 5.25 -14.65 -28.90
C TYR A 114 4.17 -15.62 -29.42
N SER A 115 2.93 -15.16 -29.59
CA SER A 115 1.83 -15.98 -30.11
C SER A 115 2.00 -16.38 -31.58
N ALA A 116 2.78 -15.61 -32.36
CA ALA A 116 3.09 -15.93 -33.76
C ALA A 116 4.12 -17.08 -33.91
N SER A 117 4.92 -17.37 -32.88
CA SER A 117 5.93 -18.44 -32.93
C SER A 117 5.47 -19.75 -32.28
N HIS A 118 4.55 -19.70 -31.32
CA HIS A 118 4.11 -20.88 -30.57
C HIS A 118 2.58 -20.92 -30.50
N GLY A 119 2.01 -21.83 -31.29
CA GLY A 119 0.58 -21.96 -31.51
C GLY A 119 -0.25 -22.01 -30.22
N SER A 120 -1.23 -21.11 -30.16
CA SER A 120 -2.51 -21.22 -29.47
C SER A 120 -2.52 -22.05 -28.17
N ARG A 121 -2.08 -21.46 -27.06
CA ARG A 121 -2.68 -21.71 -25.74
C ARG A 121 -2.83 -20.40 -24.99
N ARG A 122 -4.09 -19.98 -24.80
CA ARG A 122 -4.45 -18.92 -23.86
C ARG A 122 -4.14 -19.41 -22.43
N THR A 123 -2.93 -19.14 -21.94
CA THR A 123 -2.62 -19.26 -20.52
C THR A 123 -2.57 -17.87 -19.92
N ASN A 124 -3.64 -17.49 -19.21
CA ASN A 124 -3.63 -16.34 -18.30
C ASN A 124 -2.80 -16.70 -17.07
N TYR A 125 -1.47 -16.74 -17.17
CA TYR A 125 -0.61 -16.84 -16.01
C TYR A 125 0.68 -16.06 -16.20
N CYS A 126 1.00 -15.27 -15.17
CA CYS A 126 2.29 -14.64 -14.96
C CYS A 126 3.38 -15.71 -15.04
N PHE A 127 4.13 -15.75 -16.13
CA PHE A 127 5.44 -16.39 -16.15
C PHE A 127 6.47 -15.32 -15.76
N ALA A 128 6.95 -15.41 -14.53
CA ALA A 128 8.21 -14.82 -14.15
C ALA A 128 9.31 -15.74 -14.68
N GLU A 129 9.76 -15.51 -15.92
CA GLU A 129 11.06 -16.02 -16.35
C GLU A 129 12.12 -15.25 -15.57
N ASN A 130 12.70 -15.96 -14.60
CA ASN A 130 13.93 -15.59 -13.92
C ASN A 130 15.07 -15.63 -14.94
N ASP A 131 15.19 -14.60 -15.77
CA ASP A 131 16.37 -14.41 -16.60
C ASP A 131 17.48 -13.76 -15.76
N GLY A 132 18.13 -14.59 -14.96
CA GLY A 132 19.59 -14.77 -15.03
C GLY A 132 20.49 -13.53 -14.95
N LEU A 133 20.38 -12.72 -13.90
CA LEU A 133 21.48 -11.84 -13.47
C LEU A 133 21.79 -12.04 -11.97
N TYR A 134 22.23 -13.24 -11.64
CA TYR A 134 23.19 -13.49 -10.57
C TYR A 134 24.25 -14.44 -11.14
N THR A 135 25.27 -13.86 -11.76
CA THR A 135 26.55 -14.51 -12.01
C THR A 135 27.58 -13.86 -11.09
N ALA A 136 28.22 -14.71 -10.28
CA ALA A 136 29.25 -14.49 -9.26
C ALA A 136 28.78 -13.85 -7.94
#